data_AF-A0A7C2L5T5-F1
#
_entry.id   AF-A0A7C2L5T5-F1
#
_cell.length_a   1.000
_cell.length_b   1.000
_cell.length_c   1.000
_cell.angle_alpha   90.00
_cell.angle_beta   90.00
_cell.angle_gamma   90.00
#
_symmetry.space_group_name_H-M   'P 1'
#
loop_
_entity.id
_entity.type
_entity.pdbx_description
1 polymer ?
#
loop_
_entity_poly.entity_id
_entity_poly.type
_entity_poly.pdbx_seq_one_letter_code
_entity_poly.pdbx_strand_id
1 'polypeptide(L)'
;MISSRKEMLQVFFSSSVSKLGVVLLIILLAFSIYALVAFPPDYGKLVWNNPKAWENYPKSAPPSWVNFFTQSKLFEHKILEAREPVVFRVPDGTIKKLYYFDLDYDSDEFPKFFSMLVRDVRYWKSPPIIALKLLRPDGKAVELTSFIVPSPREGEKPPYLRYGEEPFILKIDSDVNVWRSVSLFLKESYGLSFSPSEIGRNPERFIFGSPIEGNFSSPLKGRYRFEVAVTAYDERDSVDDISLILGGSVYGLLGTDVIGRDIAIGVLLGFPTSLFIGIITSVIVTLIGCLLGIIGGYFGGKIDEITQRTSDIVYNLPLLPLTIFLIFLMGSSIWNIVLLLIVFGWPGLTIVTRSITLQLKEAQYIEAAKSFGSSPWRIIFRHMLPQVMPFIVAQMIFYVPTFILLEAALSFLGLGDPSLPTWGQMLELGFRNGAIYLGLWWWIIPPGVMIVLTAFTFVLIALGMEPVVNPRLRTG
;
A
#
# COMPACT_ATOMS: atom_id res chain seq x y z
N MET A 1 -37.98 24.37 17.79
CA MET A 1 -37.34 23.63 18.90
C MET A 1 -35.85 23.55 18.59
N ILE A 2 -35.04 24.39 19.22
CA ILE A 2 -33.58 24.33 19.08
C ILE A 2 -33.16 23.15 19.94
N SER A 3 -33.04 21.97 19.33
CA SER A 3 -32.47 20.80 20.01
C SER A 3 -31.05 21.20 20.44
N SER A 4 -30.77 21.16 21.74
CA SER A 4 -29.44 21.49 22.23
C SER A 4 -28.39 20.60 21.52
N ARG A 5 -27.15 21.07 21.36
CA ARG A 5 -26.07 20.23 20.77
C ARG A 5 -25.97 18.86 21.47
N LYS A 6 -26.30 18.80 22.76
CA LYS A 6 -26.35 17.56 23.54
C LYS A 6 -27.46 16.62 23.08
N GLU A 7 -28.67 17.14 22.83
CA GLU A 7 -29.79 16.34 22.31
C GLU A 7 -29.49 15.78 20.91
N MET A 8 -28.89 16.58 20.03
CA MET A 8 -28.45 16.11 18.71
C MET A 8 -27.50 14.92 18.83
N LEU A 9 -26.50 15.02 19.71
CA LEU A 9 -25.54 13.94 19.94
C LEU A 9 -26.19 12.72 20.58
N GLN A 10 -27.12 12.91 21.53
CA GLN A 10 -27.86 11.81 22.14
C GLN A 10 -28.69 11.05 21.12
N VAL A 11 -29.40 11.76 20.23
CA VAL A 11 -30.18 11.14 19.14
C VAL A 11 -29.28 10.46 18.13
N PHE A 12 -28.15 11.08 17.77
CA PHE A 12 -27.19 10.45 16.88
C PHE A 12 -26.67 9.13 17.49
N PHE A 13 -26.23 9.14 18.75
CA PHE A 13 -25.71 7.96 19.43
C PHE A 13 -26.79 7.04 20.02
N SER A 14 -28.09 7.26 19.78
CA SER A 14 -29.11 6.31 20.21
C SER A 14 -29.18 5.10 19.27
N SER A 15 -28.84 5.29 17.99
CA SER A 15 -28.85 4.22 16.98
C SER A 15 -27.61 3.33 17.07
N SER A 16 -27.78 2.02 16.87
CA SER A 16 -26.65 1.09 16.71
C SER A 16 -25.89 1.32 15.40
N VAL A 17 -26.60 1.80 14.36
CA VAL A 17 -26.06 2.08 13.02
C VAL A 17 -25.00 3.17 13.06
N SER A 18 -25.30 4.28 13.75
CA SER A 18 -24.37 5.41 13.91
C SER A 18 -23.15 5.05 14.75
N LYS A 19 -23.33 4.30 15.85
CA LYS A 19 -22.22 3.79 16.68
C LYS A 19 -21.27 2.95 15.87
N LEU A 20 -21.79 2.01 15.07
CA LEU A 20 -21.00 1.17 14.18
C LEU A 20 -20.24 2.02 13.16
N GLY A 21 -20.90 2.99 12.53
CA GLY A 21 -20.27 3.92 11.59
C GLY A 21 -19.12 4.72 12.23
N VAL A 22 -19.31 5.23 13.45
CA VAL A 22 -18.24 5.96 14.18
C VAL A 22 -17.07 5.05 14.53
N VAL A 23 -17.32 3.83 14.99
CA VAL A 23 -16.24 2.87 15.30
C VAL A 23 -15.43 2.54 14.05
N LEU A 24 -16.10 2.27 12.93
CA LEU A 24 -15.43 2.03 11.64
C LEU A 24 -14.62 3.25 11.21
N LEU A 25 -15.17 4.47 11.33
CA LEU A 25 -14.44 5.69 10.98
C LEU A 25 -13.18 5.87 11.84
N ILE A 26 -13.25 5.59 13.14
CA ILE A 26 -12.08 5.63 14.04
C ILE A 26 -11.02 4.63 13.56
N ILE A 27 -11.42 3.43 13.15
CA ILE A 27 -10.50 2.42 12.61
C ILE A 27 -9.84 2.91 11.31
N LEU A 28 -10.61 3.46 10.36
CA LEU A 28 -10.08 4.00 9.10
C LEU A 28 -9.08 5.15 9.37
N LEU A 29 -9.41 6.05 10.29
CA LEU A 29 -8.52 7.15 10.69
C LEU A 29 -7.26 6.64 11.41
N ALA A 30 -7.37 5.61 12.24
CA ALA A 30 -6.23 4.99 12.90
C ALA A 30 -5.25 4.37 11.89
N PHE A 31 -5.75 3.64 10.88
CA PHE A 31 -4.91 3.13 9.79
C PHE A 31 -4.28 4.25 8.96
N SER A 32 -5.02 5.31 8.67
CA SER A 32 -4.50 6.48 7.98
C SER A 32 -3.36 7.16 8.75
N ILE A 33 -3.56 7.42 10.04
CA ILE A 33 -2.53 8.00 10.91
C ILE A 33 -1.32 7.07 11.01
N TYR A 34 -1.56 5.77 11.19
CA TYR A 34 -0.49 4.78 11.23
C TYR A 34 0.33 4.78 9.93
N ALA A 35 -0.32 4.81 8.77
CA ALA A 35 0.37 4.88 7.48
C ALA A 35 1.24 6.14 7.35
N LEU A 36 0.74 7.31 7.79
CA LEU A 36 1.50 8.57 7.76
C LEU A 36 2.68 8.60 8.74
N VAL A 37 2.61 7.86 9.84
CA VAL A 37 3.66 7.80 10.86
C VAL A 37 4.70 6.72 10.56
N ALA A 38 4.25 5.57 10.07
CA ALA A 38 5.12 4.40 9.82
C ALA A 38 5.96 4.55 8.55
N PHE A 39 5.49 5.33 7.57
CA PHE A 39 6.15 5.49 6.27
C PHE A 39 6.55 6.94 6.02
N PRO A 40 7.75 7.18 5.44
CA PRO A 40 8.16 8.53 5.09
C PRO A 40 7.26 9.11 3.98
N PRO A 41 7.06 10.44 3.92
CA PRO A 41 6.13 11.07 2.97
C PRO A 41 6.42 10.79 1.49
N ASP A 42 7.68 10.49 1.16
CA ASP A 42 8.17 10.18 -0.18
C ASP A 42 8.27 8.68 -0.47
N TYR A 43 7.81 7.81 0.45
CA TYR A 43 7.81 6.35 0.29
C TYR A 43 7.14 5.91 -1.02
N GLY A 44 6.04 6.57 -1.40
CA GLY A 44 5.33 6.32 -2.65
C GLY A 44 6.26 6.42 -3.87
N LYS A 45 7.10 7.46 -3.92
CA LYS A 45 8.02 7.71 -5.03
C LYS A 45 9.29 6.85 -4.92
N LEU A 46 9.89 6.77 -3.74
CA LEU A 46 11.21 6.15 -3.55
C LEU A 46 11.15 4.62 -3.52
N VAL A 47 10.05 4.06 -2.98
CA VAL A 47 9.93 2.63 -2.70
C VAL A 47 8.76 2.03 -3.47
N TRP A 48 7.52 2.48 -3.23
CA TRP A 48 6.33 1.85 -3.81
C TRP A 48 6.35 1.81 -5.35
N ASN A 49 6.74 2.90 -6.00
CA ASN A 49 6.81 2.99 -7.46
C ASN A 49 8.15 2.58 -8.05
N ASN A 50 9.12 2.17 -7.23
CA ASN A 50 10.46 1.80 -7.68
C ASN A 50 10.58 0.28 -7.79
N PRO A 51 10.62 -0.31 -9.00
CA PRO A 51 10.69 -1.76 -9.16
C PRO A 51 11.93 -2.39 -8.51
N LYS A 52 13.05 -1.65 -8.41
CA LYS A 52 14.28 -2.15 -7.76
C LYS A 52 14.06 -2.45 -6.26
N ALA A 53 13.17 -1.71 -5.60
CA ALA A 53 12.88 -1.93 -4.18
C ALA A 53 12.16 -3.27 -3.93
N TRP A 54 11.52 -3.83 -4.95
CA TRP A 54 10.71 -5.05 -4.86
C TRP A 54 11.33 -6.25 -5.57
N GLU A 55 12.52 -6.10 -6.16
CA GLU A 55 13.17 -7.13 -6.98
C GLU A 55 13.41 -8.44 -6.22
N ASN A 56 13.62 -8.35 -4.91
CA ASN A 56 13.88 -9.50 -4.04
C ASN A 56 12.61 -10.25 -3.63
N TYR A 57 11.42 -9.71 -3.89
CA TYR A 57 10.15 -10.28 -3.46
C TYR A 57 9.57 -11.19 -4.56
N PRO A 58 8.78 -12.22 -4.17
CA PRO A 58 8.19 -13.12 -5.14
C PRO A 58 7.13 -12.38 -5.93
N LYS A 59 7.08 -12.62 -7.24
CA LYS A 59 6.11 -11.98 -8.15
C LYS A 59 4.81 -12.79 -8.16
N SER A 60 3.68 -12.10 -8.11
CA SER A 60 2.34 -12.70 -8.18
C SER A 60 2.14 -13.82 -7.16
N ALA A 61 2.64 -13.64 -5.93
CA ALA A 61 2.52 -14.63 -4.88
C ALA A 61 1.22 -14.39 -4.09
N PRO A 62 0.34 -15.39 -3.91
CA PRO A 62 -0.80 -15.28 -3.02
C PRO A 62 -0.40 -15.03 -1.55
N PRO A 63 -1.36 -14.62 -0.71
CA PRO A 63 -1.14 -14.48 0.72
C PRO A 63 -0.65 -15.77 1.40
N SER A 64 0.21 -15.66 2.41
CA SER A 64 0.74 -16.82 3.14
C SER A 64 -0.33 -17.69 3.78
N TRP A 65 -1.45 -17.10 4.21
CA TRP A 65 -2.56 -17.83 4.84
C TRP A 65 -3.32 -18.74 3.86
N VAL A 66 -3.07 -18.66 2.54
CA VAL A 66 -3.60 -19.63 1.56
C VAL A 66 -3.13 -21.06 1.88
N ASN A 67 -1.99 -21.21 2.57
CA ASN A 67 -1.53 -22.50 3.08
C ASN A 67 -2.53 -23.18 4.04
N PHE A 68 -3.43 -22.45 4.70
CA PHE A 68 -4.48 -23.07 5.54
C PHE A 68 -5.56 -23.80 4.72
N PHE A 69 -5.67 -23.49 3.43
CA PHE A 69 -6.70 -24.01 2.54
C PHE A 69 -6.14 -24.96 1.47
N THR A 70 -4.81 -25.12 1.41
CA THR A 70 -4.13 -25.94 0.40
C THR A 70 -3.72 -27.28 0.99
N GLN A 71 -3.81 -28.36 0.19
CA GLN A 71 -3.42 -29.71 0.63
C GLN A 71 -1.90 -29.88 0.76
N SER A 72 -1.13 -29.21 -0.10
CA SER A 72 0.32 -29.11 -0.03
C SER A 72 0.75 -27.78 0.58
N LYS A 73 1.71 -27.82 1.51
CA LYS A 73 2.26 -26.62 2.13
C LYS A 73 3.20 -25.91 1.16
N LEU A 74 2.74 -24.81 0.57
CA LEU A 74 3.51 -23.96 -0.32
C LEU A 74 4.67 -23.30 0.44
N PHE A 75 5.80 -23.12 -0.24
CA PHE A 75 6.96 -22.44 0.35
C PHE A 75 6.67 -20.95 0.50
N GLU A 76 6.75 -20.47 1.73
CA GLU A 76 6.66 -19.04 2.03
C GLU A 76 8.01 -18.38 1.77
N HIS A 77 7.98 -17.22 1.13
CA HIS A 77 9.18 -16.47 0.82
C HIS A 77 9.96 -16.11 2.10
N LYS A 78 11.29 -16.26 2.06
CA LYS A 78 12.18 -15.94 3.18
C LYS A 78 13.31 -15.03 2.72
N ILE A 79 13.52 -13.96 3.49
CA ILE A 79 14.73 -13.15 3.46
C ILE A 79 15.42 -13.39 4.81
N LEU A 80 16.58 -14.03 4.77
CA LEU A 80 17.38 -14.34 5.94
C LEU A 80 18.51 -13.31 6.02
N GLU A 81 18.54 -12.51 7.07
CA GLU A 81 19.58 -11.52 7.34
C GLU A 81 20.50 -12.03 8.46
N ALA A 82 21.81 -11.82 8.32
CA ALA A 82 22.77 -12.08 9.39
C ALA A 82 23.51 -10.79 9.73
N ARG A 83 23.43 -10.36 10.99
CA ARG A 83 23.95 -9.06 11.43
C ARG A 83 25.35 -9.10 12.00
N GLU A 84 25.72 -10.21 12.67
CA GLU A 84 27.03 -10.33 13.30
C GLU A 84 27.71 -11.65 12.94
N PRO A 85 28.95 -11.61 12.41
CA PRO A 85 29.70 -12.82 12.14
C PRO A 85 30.44 -13.32 13.39
N VAL A 86 30.67 -14.63 13.43
CA VAL A 86 31.68 -15.21 14.31
C VAL A 86 33.06 -15.04 13.67
N VAL A 87 33.98 -14.37 14.36
CA VAL A 87 35.29 -14.00 13.80
C VAL A 87 36.38 -14.91 14.35
N PHE A 88 37.18 -15.48 13.44
CA PHE A 88 38.32 -16.33 13.75
C PHE A 88 39.58 -15.79 13.09
N ARG A 89 40.68 -15.73 13.83
CA ARG A 89 42.01 -15.50 13.26
C ARG A 89 42.63 -16.84 12.89
N VAL A 90 43.05 -16.96 11.64
CA VAL A 90 43.70 -18.16 11.14
C VAL A 90 45.23 -17.99 11.29
N PRO A 91 45.99 -19.07 11.58
CA PRO A 91 47.45 -18.99 11.75
C PRO A 91 48.22 -18.44 10.54
N ASP A 92 47.62 -18.47 9.35
CA ASP A 92 48.16 -17.89 8.12
C ASP A 92 48.05 -16.34 8.06
N GLY A 93 47.49 -15.71 9.10
CA GLY A 93 47.31 -14.27 9.21
C GLY A 93 45.99 -13.75 8.62
N THR A 94 45.17 -14.61 8.02
CA THR A 94 43.83 -14.23 7.51
C THR A 94 42.79 -14.19 8.63
N ILE A 95 41.71 -13.45 8.38
CA ILE A 95 40.58 -13.32 9.31
C ILE A 95 39.36 -13.91 8.64
N LYS A 96 38.78 -14.96 9.23
CA LYS A 96 37.53 -15.55 8.75
C LYS A 96 36.37 -15.00 9.56
N LYS A 97 35.36 -14.47 8.87
CA LYS A 97 34.10 -14.00 9.45
C LYS A 97 32.98 -14.92 8.95
N LEU A 98 32.35 -15.68 9.86
CA LEU A 98 31.30 -16.65 9.54
C LEU A 98 29.93 -16.10 9.90
N TYR A 99 29.07 -15.94 8.91
CA TYR A 99 27.67 -15.55 9.05
C TYR A 99 26.79 -16.79 8.94
N TYR A 100 25.95 -17.04 9.93
CA TYR A 100 25.06 -18.19 9.96
C TYR A 100 23.61 -17.78 9.70
N PHE A 101 22.93 -18.52 8.83
CA PHE A 101 21.51 -18.33 8.53
C PHE A 101 20.81 -19.66 8.72
N ASP A 102 19.84 -19.71 9.62
CA ASP A 102 19.05 -20.90 9.87
C ASP A 102 17.71 -20.82 9.12
N LEU A 103 17.32 -21.93 8.50
CA LEU A 103 16.06 -22.07 7.79
C LEU A 103 15.37 -23.35 8.24
N ASP A 104 14.23 -23.20 8.93
CA ASP A 104 13.35 -24.32 9.23
C ASP A 104 12.45 -24.58 8.01
N TYR A 105 12.73 -25.67 7.30
CA TYR A 105 12.09 -26.01 6.05
C TYR A 105 11.03 -27.09 6.25
N ASP A 106 9.76 -26.71 6.12
CA ASP A 106 8.61 -27.61 6.29
C ASP A 106 7.65 -27.61 5.08
N SER A 107 7.99 -26.91 3.99
CA SER A 107 7.16 -26.88 2.78
C SER A 107 7.26 -28.19 1.98
N ASP A 108 6.21 -28.46 1.21
CA ASP A 108 6.13 -29.57 0.25
C ASP A 108 6.60 -29.14 -1.16
N GLU A 109 6.95 -27.86 -1.33
CA GLU A 109 7.41 -27.27 -2.59
C GLU A 109 8.80 -26.68 -2.42
N PHE A 110 9.63 -26.78 -3.46
CA PHE A 110 10.94 -26.13 -3.57
C PHE A 110 10.82 -24.59 -3.64
N PRO A 111 11.84 -23.83 -3.20
CA PRO A 111 11.90 -22.40 -3.45
C PRO A 111 11.88 -22.11 -4.95
N LYS A 112 11.18 -21.04 -5.36
CA LYS A 112 11.08 -20.62 -6.77
C LYS A 112 12.38 -20.05 -7.33
N PHE A 113 13.20 -19.46 -6.45
CA PHE A 113 14.54 -18.99 -6.77
C PHE A 113 15.37 -18.96 -5.48
N PHE A 114 16.68 -18.91 -5.62
CA PHE A 114 17.59 -18.75 -4.49
C PHE A 114 18.73 -17.80 -4.85
N SER A 115 18.87 -16.73 -4.09
CA SER A 115 19.88 -15.70 -4.32
C SER A 115 20.61 -15.34 -3.02
N MET A 116 21.87 -14.96 -3.15
CA MET A 116 22.64 -14.30 -2.10
C MET A 116 22.89 -12.86 -2.48
N LEU A 117 22.64 -11.95 -1.55
CA LEU A 117 22.84 -10.52 -1.71
C LEU A 117 23.95 -10.06 -0.77
N VAL A 118 24.88 -9.25 -1.29
CA VAL A 118 26.01 -8.68 -0.54
C VAL A 118 26.08 -7.18 -0.81
N ARG A 119 26.15 -6.37 0.26
CA ARG A 119 26.28 -4.90 0.19
C ARG A 119 27.50 -4.40 0.94
N ASP A 120 27.98 -3.23 0.50
CA ASP A 120 28.95 -2.39 1.21
C ASP A 120 30.18 -3.18 1.70
N VAL A 121 30.86 -3.82 0.75
CA VAL A 121 32.12 -4.51 1.04
C VAL A 121 33.25 -3.49 1.03
N ARG A 122 33.96 -3.34 2.15
CA ARG A 122 35.12 -2.46 2.27
C ARG A 122 36.36 -3.30 2.53
N TYR A 123 37.45 -3.02 1.81
CA TYR A 123 38.73 -3.67 2.09
C TYR A 123 39.94 -2.76 1.85
N TRP A 124 41.08 -3.07 2.47
CA TRP A 124 42.27 -2.20 2.48
C TRP A 124 43.47 -2.71 1.69
N LYS A 125 43.70 -4.02 1.67
CA LYS A 125 44.92 -4.61 1.09
C LYS A 125 44.60 -5.54 -0.06
N SER A 126 44.07 -6.71 0.27
CA SER A 126 43.71 -7.76 -0.68
C SER A 126 42.19 -7.93 -0.69
N PRO A 127 41.57 -8.21 -1.84
CA PRO A 127 40.13 -8.37 -1.92
C PRO A 127 39.68 -9.60 -1.12
N PRO A 128 38.63 -9.49 -0.30
CA PRO A 128 38.14 -10.62 0.48
C PRO A 128 37.52 -11.69 -0.41
N ILE A 129 37.52 -12.92 0.09
CA ILE A 129 36.88 -14.08 -0.55
C ILE A 129 35.58 -14.38 0.20
N ILE A 130 34.47 -14.52 -0.50
CA ILE A 130 33.17 -14.87 0.08
C ILE A 130 32.78 -16.26 -0.43
N ALA A 131 32.57 -17.19 0.49
CA ALA A 131 32.11 -18.55 0.21
C ALA A 131 30.78 -18.82 0.90
N LEU A 132 29.88 -19.52 0.21
CA LEU A 132 28.60 -19.98 0.74
C LEU A 132 28.61 -21.50 0.85
N LYS A 133 28.35 -21.99 2.05
CA LYS A 133 28.19 -23.40 2.39
C LYS A 133 26.79 -23.63 2.93
N LEU A 134 26.21 -24.78 2.61
CA LEU A 134 24.91 -25.22 3.11
C LEU A 134 25.06 -26.54 3.84
N LEU A 135 24.62 -26.57 5.09
CA LEU A 135 24.41 -27.79 5.87
C LEU A 135 22.94 -28.20 5.77
N ARG A 136 22.71 -29.40 5.22
CA ARG A 136 21.39 -29.98 4.99
C ARG A 136 20.88 -30.74 6.24
N PRO A 137 19.55 -30.97 6.35
CA PRO A 137 18.95 -31.72 7.47
C PRO A 137 19.47 -33.15 7.65
N ASP A 138 19.96 -33.78 6.58
CA ASP A 138 20.55 -35.12 6.61
C ASP A 138 22.02 -35.13 7.07
N GLY A 139 22.52 -34.02 7.60
CA GLY A 139 23.86 -33.87 8.17
C GLY A 139 24.96 -33.66 7.13
N LYS A 140 24.63 -33.63 5.83
CA LYS A 140 25.61 -33.44 4.77
C LYS A 140 25.79 -31.97 4.44
N ALA A 141 27.02 -31.59 4.12
CA ALA A 141 27.36 -30.22 3.77
C ALA A 141 27.76 -30.11 2.29
N VAL A 142 27.27 -29.07 1.62
CA VAL A 142 27.64 -28.71 0.26
C VAL A 142 28.25 -27.31 0.25
N GLU A 143 29.43 -27.18 -0.31
CA GLU A 143 30.01 -25.87 -0.62
C GLU A 143 29.39 -25.41 -1.94
N LEU A 144 28.50 -24.41 -1.90
CA LEU A 144 27.72 -24.02 -3.06
C LEU A 144 28.55 -23.17 -4.01
N THR A 145 29.29 -22.20 -3.49
CA THR A 145 30.09 -21.29 -4.32
C THR A 145 31.13 -20.56 -3.49
N SER A 146 32.15 -20.05 -4.16
CA SER A 146 33.16 -19.17 -3.60
C SER A 146 33.60 -18.19 -4.68
N PHE A 147 33.66 -16.90 -4.35
CA PHE A 147 34.10 -15.86 -5.27
C PHE A 147 34.96 -14.82 -4.57
N ILE A 148 35.82 -14.19 -5.36
CA ILE A 148 36.71 -13.13 -4.91
C ILE A 148 36.03 -11.80 -5.22
N VAL A 149 36.02 -10.90 -4.24
CA VAL A 149 35.51 -9.54 -4.43
C VAL A 149 36.38 -8.81 -5.48
N PRO A 150 35.79 -7.99 -6.38
CA PRO A 150 36.56 -7.35 -7.45
C PRO A 150 37.72 -6.51 -6.93
N SER A 151 38.90 -6.73 -7.51
CA SER A 151 40.14 -6.01 -7.22
C SER A 151 40.01 -4.48 -7.38
N PRO A 152 40.93 -3.70 -6.78
CA PRO A 152 40.99 -2.25 -6.97
C PRO A 152 41.06 -1.86 -8.45
N ARG A 153 40.36 -0.79 -8.84
CA ARG A 153 40.52 -0.20 -10.17
C ARG A 153 41.76 0.68 -10.18
N GLU A 154 42.33 0.90 -11.36
CA GLU A 154 43.52 1.76 -11.51
C GLU A 154 43.25 3.17 -10.96
N GLY A 155 44.12 3.65 -10.06
CA GLY A 155 44.01 4.95 -9.41
C GLY A 155 43.14 5.00 -8.14
N GLU A 156 42.44 3.93 -7.76
CA GLU A 156 41.69 3.87 -6.50
C GLU A 156 42.63 3.81 -5.28
N LYS A 157 42.21 4.44 -4.17
CA LYS A 157 42.91 4.41 -2.87
C LYS A 157 42.04 3.72 -1.83
N PRO A 158 42.64 3.01 -0.85
CA PRO A 158 41.87 2.34 0.19
C PRO A 158 41.19 3.34 1.14
N PRO A 159 40.02 3.00 1.72
CA PRO A 159 39.29 1.74 1.55
C PRO A 159 38.67 1.59 0.16
N TYR A 160 38.82 0.39 -0.41
CA TYR A 160 38.16 0.01 -1.64
C TYR A 160 36.73 -0.40 -1.31
N LEU A 161 35.75 0.40 -1.75
CA LEU A 161 34.33 0.11 -1.59
C LEU A 161 33.82 -0.67 -2.82
N ARG A 162 33.11 -1.76 -2.58
CA ARG A 162 32.37 -2.53 -3.59
C ARG A 162 30.93 -2.72 -3.12
N TYR A 163 30.02 -2.77 -4.08
CA TYR A 163 28.60 -3.05 -3.85
C TYR A 163 27.88 -2.06 -2.94
N GLY A 164 28.28 -0.78 -2.98
CA GLY A 164 27.65 0.28 -2.17
C GLY A 164 26.36 0.81 -2.78
N GLU A 165 26.42 1.36 -4.01
CA GLU A 165 25.22 1.86 -4.70
C GLU A 165 24.32 0.72 -5.19
N GLU A 166 24.92 -0.31 -5.80
CA GLU A 166 24.21 -1.49 -6.28
C GLU A 166 24.76 -2.74 -5.57
N PRO A 167 23.89 -3.52 -4.90
CA PRO A 167 24.31 -4.75 -4.23
C PRO A 167 24.82 -5.78 -5.24
N PHE A 168 25.74 -6.64 -4.82
CA PHE A 168 26.03 -7.85 -5.56
C PHE A 168 24.90 -8.85 -5.34
N ILE A 169 24.31 -9.35 -6.43
CA ILE A 169 23.29 -10.39 -6.37
C ILE A 169 23.85 -11.61 -7.09
N LEU A 170 24.10 -12.67 -6.33
CA LEU A 170 24.46 -13.98 -6.86
C LEU A 170 23.21 -14.87 -6.90
N LYS A 171 22.71 -15.14 -8.10
CA LYS A 171 21.60 -16.08 -8.33
C LYS A 171 22.13 -17.50 -8.26
N ILE A 172 21.98 -18.13 -7.10
CA ILE A 172 22.55 -19.45 -6.78
C ILE A 172 21.99 -20.54 -7.70
N ASP A 173 20.71 -20.42 -8.04
CA ASP A 173 20.04 -21.30 -8.99
C ASP A 173 20.57 -21.15 -10.44
N SER A 174 21.11 -20.00 -10.82
CA SER A 174 21.50 -19.71 -12.20
C SER A 174 23.02 -19.76 -12.43
N ASP A 175 23.81 -20.08 -11.40
CA ASP A 175 25.27 -20.07 -11.45
C ASP A 175 25.86 -21.44 -11.79
N VAL A 176 26.66 -21.50 -12.86
CA VAL A 176 27.27 -22.74 -13.37
C VAL A 176 28.27 -23.35 -12.38
N ASN A 177 28.96 -22.53 -11.59
CA ASN A 177 29.88 -23.03 -10.55
C ASN A 177 29.11 -23.66 -9.41
N VAL A 178 27.93 -23.15 -9.07
CA VAL A 178 27.03 -23.81 -8.12
C VAL A 178 26.62 -25.17 -8.66
N TRP A 179 26.22 -25.27 -9.93
CA TRP A 179 25.81 -26.56 -10.50
C TRP A 179 26.95 -27.59 -10.50
N ARG A 180 28.19 -27.17 -10.77
CA ARG A 180 29.37 -28.03 -10.65
C ARG A 180 29.60 -28.50 -9.22
N SER A 181 29.48 -27.60 -8.25
CA SER A 181 29.71 -27.92 -6.84
C SER A 181 28.64 -28.87 -6.31
N VAL A 182 27.37 -28.67 -6.70
CA VAL A 182 26.27 -29.59 -6.38
C VAL A 182 26.49 -30.95 -7.07
N SER A 183 26.94 -30.99 -8.32
CA SER A 183 27.27 -32.25 -9.03
C SER A 183 28.32 -33.07 -8.27
N LEU A 184 29.42 -32.42 -7.88
CA LEU A 184 30.49 -33.05 -7.10
C LEU A 184 29.96 -33.55 -5.75
N PHE A 185 29.21 -32.71 -5.04
CA PHE A 185 28.57 -33.07 -3.79
C PHE A 185 27.68 -34.31 -3.93
N LEU A 186 26.83 -34.39 -4.95
CA LEU A 186 25.95 -35.53 -5.18
C LEU A 186 26.73 -36.83 -5.42
N LYS A 187 27.84 -36.74 -6.16
CA LYS A 187 28.72 -37.87 -6.44
C LYS A 187 29.45 -38.33 -5.19
N GLU A 188 30.01 -37.43 -4.41
CA GLU A 188 30.78 -37.75 -3.20
C GLU A 188 29.89 -38.21 -2.05
N SER A 189 28.75 -37.55 -1.86
CA SER A 189 27.87 -37.80 -0.73
C SER A 189 26.90 -38.95 -0.95
N TYR A 190 26.42 -39.17 -2.18
CA TYR A 190 25.38 -40.17 -2.47
C TYR A 190 25.79 -41.17 -3.57
N GLY A 191 26.97 -41.03 -4.19
CA GLY A 191 27.38 -41.89 -5.30
C GLY A 191 26.61 -41.64 -6.60
N LEU A 192 25.86 -40.54 -6.70
CA LEU A 192 25.01 -40.23 -7.86
C LEU A 192 25.71 -39.25 -8.79
N SER A 193 25.80 -39.59 -10.08
CA SER A 193 26.47 -38.76 -11.09
C SER A 193 25.45 -38.04 -11.95
N PHE A 194 25.36 -36.71 -11.79
CA PHE A 194 24.60 -35.81 -12.63
C PHE A 194 25.54 -34.79 -13.26
N SER A 195 25.36 -34.47 -14.54
CA SER A 195 26.10 -33.38 -15.17
C SER A 195 25.65 -32.01 -14.65
N PRO A 196 26.52 -30.98 -14.67
CA PRO A 196 26.13 -29.62 -14.27
C PRO A 196 24.93 -29.06 -15.07
N SER A 197 24.78 -29.46 -16.33
CA SER A 197 23.65 -29.06 -17.17
C SER A 197 22.34 -29.75 -16.79
N GLU A 198 22.39 -30.98 -16.29
CA GLU A 198 21.19 -31.65 -15.73
C GLU A 198 20.74 -30.97 -14.45
N ILE A 199 21.69 -30.56 -13.60
CA ILE A 199 21.41 -29.82 -12.36
C ILE A 199 20.80 -28.46 -12.69
N GLY A 200 21.40 -27.72 -13.63
CA GLY A 200 20.95 -26.38 -14.00
C GLY A 200 19.53 -26.32 -14.57
N ARG A 201 18.90 -27.45 -14.92
CA ARG A 201 17.48 -27.48 -15.30
C ARG A 201 16.54 -27.25 -14.11
N ASN A 202 16.89 -27.76 -12.93
CA ASN A 202 16.10 -27.67 -11.69
C ASN A 202 17.06 -27.72 -10.47
N PRO A 203 17.90 -26.70 -10.28
CA PRO A 203 18.96 -26.69 -9.26
C PRO A 203 18.41 -26.80 -7.83
N GLU A 204 17.29 -26.13 -7.54
CA GLU A 204 16.59 -26.15 -6.25
C GLU A 204 16.24 -27.57 -5.81
N ARG A 205 15.91 -28.43 -6.78
CA ARG A 205 15.60 -29.84 -6.55
C ARG A 205 16.79 -30.59 -5.98
N PHE A 206 17.99 -30.34 -6.47
CA PHE A 206 19.20 -31.03 -6.02
C PHE A 206 19.74 -30.44 -4.70
N ILE A 207 19.53 -29.14 -4.48
CA ILE A 207 19.95 -28.44 -3.26
C ILE A 207 19.05 -28.82 -2.07
N PHE A 208 17.72 -28.77 -2.26
CA PHE A 208 16.72 -28.93 -1.20
C PHE A 208 15.95 -30.26 -1.25
N GLY A 209 16.21 -31.14 -2.22
CA GLY A 209 15.48 -32.40 -2.40
C GLY A 209 16.01 -33.56 -1.57
N SER A 210 15.11 -34.47 -1.25
CA SER A 210 15.40 -35.72 -0.54
C SER A 210 15.91 -36.78 -1.54
N PRO A 211 17.02 -37.49 -1.24
CA PRO A 211 17.66 -38.44 -2.16
C PRO A 211 16.95 -39.81 -2.22
N ILE A 212 15.68 -39.92 -1.84
CA ILE A 212 14.93 -41.19 -1.78
C ILE A 212 14.90 -41.83 -3.17
N GLU A 213 15.31 -43.10 -3.26
CA GLU A 213 15.43 -43.86 -4.52
C GLU A 213 16.30 -43.17 -5.61
N GLY A 214 17.23 -42.30 -5.20
CA GLY A 214 18.07 -41.53 -6.11
C GLY A 214 17.33 -40.43 -6.88
N ASN A 215 16.07 -40.17 -6.52
CA ASN A 215 15.18 -39.25 -7.20
C ASN A 215 14.85 -38.09 -6.26
N PHE A 216 15.39 -36.90 -6.53
CA PHE A 216 15.26 -35.70 -5.69
C PHE A 216 13.86 -35.05 -5.78
N SER A 217 12.79 -35.82 -5.96
CA SER A 217 11.48 -35.31 -6.37
C SER A 217 10.72 -34.57 -5.26
N SER A 218 11.01 -34.88 -4.00
CA SER A 218 10.33 -34.29 -2.84
C SER A 218 11.32 -33.47 -2.02
N PRO A 219 10.91 -32.33 -1.43
CA PRO A 219 11.78 -31.57 -0.55
C PRO A 219 12.25 -32.38 0.67
N LEU A 220 13.51 -32.22 1.03
CA LEU A 220 14.08 -32.71 2.28
C LEU A 220 13.72 -31.71 3.38
N LYS A 221 12.71 -32.04 4.18
CA LYS A 221 12.28 -31.20 5.32
C LYS A 221 13.29 -31.26 6.47
N GLY A 222 13.29 -30.20 7.27
CA GLY A 222 14.11 -30.07 8.47
C GLY A 222 14.88 -28.75 8.51
N ARG A 223 15.82 -28.65 9.44
CA ARG A 223 16.61 -27.43 9.64
C ARG A 223 17.82 -27.41 8.71
N TYR A 224 17.87 -26.41 7.85
CA TYR A 224 19.03 -26.05 7.05
C TYR A 224 19.82 -24.97 7.78
N ARG A 225 21.15 -25.01 7.61
CA ARG A 225 22.03 -23.93 8.05
C ARG A 225 22.94 -23.51 6.92
N PHE A 226 22.82 -22.26 6.50
CA PHE A 226 23.77 -21.64 5.60
C PHE A 226 24.89 -21.01 6.40
N GLU A 227 26.10 -21.14 5.91
CA GLU A 227 27.31 -20.52 6.43
C GLU A 227 27.93 -19.71 5.31
N VAL A 228 27.95 -18.38 5.46
CA VAL A 228 28.69 -17.49 4.58
C VAL A 228 30.01 -17.14 5.25
N ALA A 229 31.11 -17.62 4.67
CA ALA A 229 32.46 -17.37 5.15
C ALA A 229 33.10 -16.24 4.36
N VAL A 230 33.43 -15.13 5.03
CA VAL A 230 34.22 -14.03 4.47
C VAL A 230 35.65 -14.16 4.96
N THR A 231 36.58 -14.44 4.04
CA THR A 231 38.02 -14.44 4.32
C THR A 231 38.58 -13.05 4.00
N ALA A 232 38.90 -12.32 5.06
CA ALA A 232 39.47 -10.98 5.04
C ALA A 232 40.99 -11.01 5.28
N TYR A 233 41.68 -9.98 4.79
CA TYR A 233 43.15 -9.88 4.83
C TYR A 233 43.64 -8.68 5.65
N ASP A 234 42.73 -7.82 6.11
CA ASP A 234 42.97 -6.74 7.07
C ASP A 234 41.82 -6.71 8.10
N GLU A 235 42.11 -6.31 9.34
CA GLU A 235 41.11 -6.25 10.42
C GLU A 235 39.97 -5.29 10.14
N ARG A 236 40.24 -4.27 9.32
CA ARG A 236 39.27 -3.24 8.92
C ARG A 236 38.35 -3.70 7.80
N ASP A 237 38.68 -4.77 7.08
CA ASP A 237 37.85 -5.25 5.98
C ASP A 237 36.45 -5.63 6.51
N SER A 238 35.38 -5.12 5.90
CA SER A 238 34.00 -5.34 6.36
C SER A 238 33.06 -5.71 5.23
N VAL A 239 31.97 -6.38 5.60
CA VAL A 239 30.79 -6.60 4.78
C VAL A 239 29.61 -6.21 5.65
N ASP A 240 28.92 -5.13 5.27
CA ASP A 240 27.94 -4.51 6.17
C ASP A 240 26.60 -5.27 6.15
N ASP A 241 26.18 -5.81 4.99
CA ASP A 241 24.96 -6.61 4.87
C ASP A 241 25.14 -7.82 3.93
N ILE A 242 24.71 -8.99 4.43
CA ILE A 242 24.61 -10.25 3.69
C ILE A 242 23.23 -10.82 3.95
N SER A 243 22.50 -11.05 2.87
CA SER A 243 21.14 -11.58 2.92
C SER A 243 21.00 -12.78 1.99
N LEU A 244 20.30 -13.82 2.46
CA LEU A 244 19.90 -14.97 1.64
C LEU A 244 18.41 -14.89 1.35
N ILE A 245 18.07 -14.95 0.07
CA ILE A 245 16.70 -14.74 -0.41
C ILE A 245 16.23 -16.03 -1.07
N LEU A 246 15.20 -16.64 -0.49
CA LEU A 246 14.53 -17.82 -1.03
C LEU A 246 13.14 -17.45 -1.51
N GLY A 247 12.92 -17.55 -2.82
CA GLY A 247 11.67 -17.21 -3.49
C GLY A 247 10.50 -18.09 -3.06
N GLY A 248 9.46 -17.48 -2.51
CA GLY A 248 8.24 -18.18 -2.10
C GLY A 248 7.19 -18.26 -3.20
N SER A 249 6.32 -19.24 -3.08
CA SER A 249 5.04 -19.30 -3.80
C SER A 249 3.95 -18.50 -3.10
N VAL A 250 4.12 -18.22 -1.81
CA VAL A 250 3.22 -17.36 -1.02
C VAL A 250 4.01 -16.30 -0.27
N TYR A 251 3.37 -15.18 0.04
CA TYR A 251 3.99 -14.07 0.75
C TYR A 251 3.00 -13.23 1.55
N GLY A 252 3.38 -12.88 2.78
CA GLY A 252 2.75 -11.83 3.57
C GLY A 252 1.24 -12.00 3.83
N LEU A 253 0.61 -10.90 4.23
CA LEU A 253 -0.82 -10.90 4.60
C LEU A 253 -1.75 -10.83 3.38
N LEU A 254 -1.39 -10.08 2.34
CA LEU A 254 -2.22 -9.87 1.14
C LEU A 254 -1.53 -10.29 -0.16
N GLY A 255 -0.37 -10.97 -0.09
CA GLY A 255 0.35 -11.38 -1.30
C GLY A 255 1.10 -10.25 -1.96
N THR A 256 1.56 -10.52 -3.18
CA THR A 256 2.30 -9.56 -4.02
C THR A 256 1.68 -9.38 -5.39
N ASP A 257 2.02 -8.27 -6.04
CA ASP A 257 1.71 -8.04 -7.45
C ASP A 257 2.75 -8.62 -8.42
N VAL A 258 2.56 -8.38 -9.72
CA VAL A 258 3.43 -8.90 -10.80
C VAL A 258 4.88 -8.40 -10.76
N ILE A 259 5.18 -7.33 -10.02
CA ILE A 259 6.55 -6.84 -9.82
C ILE A 259 7.08 -7.13 -8.42
N GLY A 260 6.31 -7.80 -7.56
CA GLY A 260 6.70 -8.20 -6.22
C GLY A 260 6.28 -7.23 -5.11
N ARG A 261 5.48 -6.20 -5.41
CA ARG A 261 5.01 -5.24 -4.38
C ARG A 261 4.09 -5.89 -3.38
N ASP A 262 4.34 -5.65 -2.09
CA ASP A 262 3.46 -6.09 -1.02
C ASP A 262 2.11 -5.36 -1.08
N ILE A 263 1.05 -6.09 -1.38
CA ILE A 263 -0.31 -5.54 -1.50
C ILE A 263 -0.80 -4.95 -0.18
N ALA A 264 -0.37 -5.49 0.97
CA ALA A 264 -0.77 -4.97 2.29
C ALA A 264 -0.25 -3.56 2.53
N ILE A 265 1.00 -3.29 2.12
CA ILE A 265 1.60 -1.96 2.19
C ILE A 265 0.84 -1.00 1.25
N GLY A 266 0.52 -1.43 0.03
CA GLY A 266 -0.25 -0.61 -0.91
C GLY A 266 -1.63 -0.23 -0.38
N VAL A 267 -2.35 -1.20 0.18
CA VAL A 267 -3.67 -0.98 0.81
C VAL A 267 -3.55 0.02 1.96
N LEU A 268 -2.55 -0.13 2.81
CA LEU A 268 -2.31 0.74 3.96
C LEU A 268 -1.98 2.19 3.54
N LEU A 269 -1.13 2.36 2.54
CA LEU A 269 -0.77 3.68 2.02
C LEU A 269 -1.91 4.37 1.25
N GLY A 270 -2.95 3.63 0.85
CA GLY A 270 -4.15 4.19 0.24
C GLY A 270 -5.07 4.95 1.20
N PHE A 271 -5.05 4.62 2.51
CA PHE A 271 -5.96 5.24 3.49
C PHE A 271 -5.81 6.77 3.59
N PRO A 272 -4.60 7.34 3.77
CA PRO A 272 -4.46 8.79 3.91
C PRO A 272 -4.92 9.54 2.68
N THR A 273 -4.54 9.05 1.50
CA THR A 273 -4.84 9.69 0.22
C THR A 273 -6.34 9.69 -0.05
N SER A 274 -7.01 8.54 0.05
CA SER A 274 -8.45 8.45 -0.21
C SER A 274 -9.28 9.23 0.81
N LEU A 275 -8.95 9.15 2.11
CA LEU A 275 -9.66 9.92 3.14
C LEU A 275 -9.44 11.42 3.02
N PHE A 276 -8.23 11.86 2.69
CA PHE A 276 -7.92 13.27 2.44
C PHE A 276 -8.78 13.83 1.31
N ILE A 277 -8.81 13.14 0.16
CA ILE A 277 -9.56 13.60 -1.02
C ILE A 277 -11.05 13.64 -0.71
N GLY A 278 -11.60 12.58 -0.11
CA GLY A 278 -13.00 12.53 0.29
C GLY A 278 -13.38 13.66 1.23
N ILE A 279 -12.70 13.76 2.38
CA ILE A 279 -13.07 14.69 3.45
C ILE A 279 -12.84 16.14 3.06
N ILE A 280 -11.68 16.49 2.49
CA ILE A 280 -11.36 17.88 2.14
C ILE A 280 -12.28 18.38 1.04
N THR A 281 -12.50 17.59 -0.01
CA THR A 281 -13.39 17.96 -1.10
C THR A 281 -14.81 18.15 -0.60
N SER A 282 -15.33 17.23 0.23
CA SER A 282 -16.66 17.35 0.81
C SER A 282 -16.83 18.59 1.67
N VAL A 283 -15.86 18.91 2.53
CA VAL A 283 -15.93 20.10 3.38
C VAL A 283 -16.01 21.37 2.54
N ILE A 284 -15.13 21.51 1.54
CA ILE A 284 -15.06 22.73 0.73
C ILE A 284 -16.30 22.86 -0.17
N VAL A 285 -16.70 21.79 -0.86
CA VAL A 285 -17.90 21.76 -1.70
C VAL A 285 -19.14 22.10 -0.88
N THR A 286 -19.25 21.53 0.31
CA THR A 286 -20.39 21.81 1.22
C THR A 286 -20.40 23.27 1.65
N LEU A 287 -19.24 23.83 2.01
CA LEU A 287 -19.12 25.22 2.43
C LEU A 287 -19.55 26.17 1.31
N ILE A 288 -19.04 25.96 0.09
CA ILE A 288 -19.39 26.78 -1.08
C ILE A 288 -20.89 26.66 -1.37
N GLY A 289 -21.42 25.44 -1.45
CA GLY A 289 -22.82 25.22 -1.80
C GLY A 289 -23.79 25.77 -0.76
N CYS A 290 -23.47 25.62 0.52
CA CYS A 290 -24.26 26.17 1.61
C CYS A 290 -24.27 27.71 1.57
N LEU A 291 -23.10 28.35 1.44
CA LEU A 291 -23.00 29.81 1.43
C LEU A 291 -23.73 30.41 0.24
N LEU A 292 -23.50 29.89 -0.97
CA LEU A 292 -24.16 30.38 -2.18
C LEU A 292 -25.68 30.17 -2.12
N GLY A 293 -26.13 29.01 -1.62
CA GLY A 293 -27.57 28.73 -1.49
C GLY A 293 -28.27 29.67 -0.51
N ILE A 294 -27.67 29.95 0.65
CA ILE A 294 -28.23 30.89 1.63
C ILE A 294 -28.19 32.32 1.11
N ILE A 295 -27.08 32.75 0.51
CA ILE A 295 -26.93 34.12 -0.03
C ILE A 295 -27.94 34.35 -1.15
N GLY A 296 -28.03 33.44 -2.12
CA GLY A 296 -29.01 33.52 -3.22
C GLY A 296 -30.45 33.55 -2.70
N GLY A 297 -30.83 32.58 -1.86
CA GLY A 297 -32.19 32.49 -1.33
C GLY A 297 -32.58 33.67 -0.43
N TYR A 298 -31.66 34.21 0.37
CA TYR A 298 -31.95 35.32 1.27
C TYR A 298 -32.09 36.65 0.52
N PHE A 299 -31.08 37.03 -0.27
CA PHE A 299 -31.07 38.34 -0.94
C PHE A 299 -32.03 38.40 -2.13
N GLY A 300 -32.25 37.29 -2.84
CA GLY A 300 -33.14 37.27 -4.00
C GLY A 300 -32.63 38.11 -5.18
N GLY A 301 -33.53 38.39 -6.13
CA GLY A 301 -33.26 39.26 -7.28
C GLY A 301 -32.07 38.80 -8.12
N LYS A 302 -31.19 39.75 -8.50
CA LYS A 302 -30.04 39.48 -9.36
C LYS A 302 -29.01 38.51 -8.75
N ILE A 303 -28.82 38.54 -7.42
CA ILE A 303 -27.85 37.66 -6.74
C ILE A 303 -28.31 36.21 -6.87
N ASP A 304 -29.60 35.99 -6.64
CA ASP A 304 -30.21 34.68 -6.76
C ASP A 304 -30.20 34.18 -8.21
N GLU A 305 -30.58 35.05 -9.15
CA GLU A 305 -30.57 34.74 -10.57
C GLU A 305 -29.17 34.32 -11.05
N ILE A 306 -28.14 35.12 -10.76
CA ILE A 306 -26.75 34.77 -11.14
C ILE A 306 -26.33 33.45 -10.50
N THR A 307 -26.58 33.27 -9.20
CA THR A 307 -26.21 32.05 -8.47
C THR A 307 -26.88 30.82 -9.07
N GLN A 308 -28.17 30.88 -9.37
CA GLN A 308 -28.92 29.78 -9.98
C GLN A 308 -28.48 29.53 -11.42
N ARG A 309 -28.30 30.56 -12.25
CA ARG A 309 -27.84 30.39 -13.63
C ARG A 309 -26.45 29.75 -13.72
N THR A 310 -25.51 30.18 -12.87
CA THR A 310 -24.20 29.54 -12.79
C THR A 310 -24.33 28.10 -12.29
N SER A 311 -25.16 27.85 -11.27
CA SER A 311 -25.39 26.48 -10.77
C SER A 311 -25.96 25.57 -11.85
N ASP A 312 -26.96 26.02 -12.61
CA ASP A 312 -27.60 25.28 -13.69
C ASP A 312 -26.59 24.95 -14.79
N ILE A 313 -25.77 25.92 -15.21
CA ILE A 313 -24.73 25.70 -16.23
C ILE A 313 -23.75 24.62 -15.76
N VAL A 314 -23.22 24.75 -14.55
CA VAL A 314 -22.20 23.83 -14.02
C VAL A 314 -22.79 22.44 -13.76
N TYR A 315 -24.01 22.35 -13.22
CA TYR A 315 -24.66 21.07 -12.88
C TYR A 315 -25.05 20.24 -14.11
N ASN A 316 -25.32 20.90 -15.25
CA ASN A 316 -25.62 20.21 -16.51
C ASN A 316 -24.37 19.66 -17.21
N LEU A 317 -23.17 19.98 -16.75
CA LEU A 317 -21.94 19.42 -17.32
C LEU A 317 -21.73 17.98 -16.83
N PRO A 318 -21.32 17.05 -17.70
CA PRO A 318 -21.03 15.69 -17.30
C PRO A 318 -19.70 15.66 -16.51
N LEU A 319 -19.80 15.62 -15.17
CA LEU A 319 -18.67 15.77 -14.25
C LEU A 319 -17.49 14.86 -14.60
N LEU A 320 -17.73 13.56 -14.77
CA LEU A 320 -16.68 12.57 -15.06
C LEU A 320 -15.97 12.85 -16.40
N PRO A 321 -16.65 12.90 -17.56
CA PRO A 321 -16.02 13.24 -18.84
C PRO A 321 -15.26 14.57 -18.83
N LEU A 322 -15.82 15.61 -18.20
CA LEU A 322 -15.17 16.92 -18.12
C LEU A 322 -13.90 16.86 -17.27
N THR A 323 -13.96 16.18 -16.12
CA THR A 323 -12.81 16.03 -15.23
C THR A 323 -11.70 15.23 -15.89
N ILE A 324 -12.03 14.17 -16.64
CA ILE A 324 -11.08 13.39 -17.44
C ILE A 324 -10.34 14.30 -18.44
N PHE A 325 -11.10 15.08 -19.22
CA PHE A 325 -10.54 15.99 -20.21
C PHE A 325 -9.61 17.05 -19.58
N LEU A 326 -10.03 17.66 -18.47
CA LEU A 326 -9.25 18.70 -17.81
C LEU A 326 -7.99 18.14 -17.13
N ILE A 327 -8.06 16.96 -16.51
CA ILE A 327 -6.86 16.31 -15.95
C ILE A 327 -5.86 15.97 -17.06
N PHE A 328 -6.35 15.50 -18.21
CA PHE A 328 -5.47 15.23 -19.35
C PHE A 328 -4.69 16.48 -19.80
N LEU A 329 -5.31 17.67 -19.74
CA LEU A 329 -4.66 18.94 -20.07
C LEU A 329 -3.76 19.48 -18.94
N MET A 330 -4.18 19.35 -17.68
CA MET A 330 -3.50 19.94 -16.52
C MET A 330 -2.42 19.03 -15.92
N GLY A 331 -2.42 17.75 -16.27
CA GLY A 331 -1.58 16.70 -15.70
C GLY A 331 -2.21 16.00 -14.48
N SER A 332 -1.86 14.72 -14.31
CA SER A 332 -2.33 13.87 -13.22
C SER A 332 -1.70 14.27 -11.88
N SER A 333 -2.46 14.97 -11.04
CA SER A 333 -2.05 15.45 -9.73
C SER A 333 -3.24 15.43 -8.78
N ILE A 334 -3.00 15.03 -7.54
CA ILE A 334 -4.03 14.99 -6.49
C ILE A 334 -4.69 16.36 -6.30
N TRP A 335 -3.91 17.43 -6.42
CA TRP A 335 -4.39 18.80 -6.28
C TRP A 335 -5.29 19.21 -7.44
N ASN A 336 -4.97 18.78 -8.67
CA ASN A 336 -5.81 19.03 -9.84
C ASN A 336 -7.15 18.29 -9.72
N ILE A 337 -7.12 17.03 -9.27
CA ILE A 337 -8.33 16.24 -9.03
C ILE A 337 -9.22 16.95 -7.99
N VAL A 338 -8.66 17.29 -6.83
CA VAL A 338 -9.39 17.97 -5.74
C VAL A 338 -9.95 19.32 -6.22
N LEU A 339 -9.15 20.13 -6.92
CA LEU A 339 -9.59 21.41 -7.47
C LEU A 339 -10.79 21.26 -8.40
N LEU A 340 -10.74 20.31 -9.35
CA LEU A 340 -11.82 20.09 -10.31
C LEU A 340 -13.09 19.61 -9.60
N LEU A 341 -12.97 18.66 -8.66
CA LEU A 341 -14.11 18.21 -7.88
C LEU A 341 -14.74 19.35 -7.06
N ILE A 342 -13.94 20.29 -6.54
CA ILE A 342 -14.45 21.48 -5.85
C ILE A 342 -15.17 22.42 -6.82
N VAL A 343 -14.57 22.74 -7.96
CA VAL A 343 -15.10 23.67 -8.96
C VAL A 343 -16.45 23.22 -9.52
N PHE A 344 -16.63 21.91 -9.68
CA PHE A 344 -17.84 21.34 -10.29
C PHE A 344 -18.82 20.71 -9.30
N GLY A 345 -18.45 20.51 -8.02
CA GLY A 345 -19.25 19.75 -7.05
C GLY A 345 -20.30 20.54 -6.25
N TRP A 346 -20.18 21.87 -6.15
CA TRP A 346 -21.03 22.73 -5.32
C TRP A 346 -22.48 23.03 -5.80
N PRO A 347 -22.84 22.93 -7.11
CA PRO A 347 -24.17 23.38 -7.57
C PRO A 347 -25.34 22.63 -6.95
N GLY A 348 -25.25 21.31 -6.79
CA GLY A 348 -26.34 20.49 -6.27
C GLY A 348 -26.78 20.92 -4.88
N LEU A 349 -25.83 21.12 -3.95
CA LEU A 349 -26.13 21.59 -2.60
C LEU A 349 -26.67 23.03 -2.61
N THR A 350 -26.21 23.88 -3.54
CA THR A 350 -26.67 25.27 -3.68
C THR A 350 -28.16 25.32 -3.97
N ILE A 351 -28.63 24.52 -4.93
CA ILE A 351 -30.04 24.47 -5.34
C ILE A 351 -30.93 24.03 -4.17
N VAL A 352 -30.51 22.98 -3.44
CA VAL A 352 -31.29 22.47 -2.31
C VAL A 352 -31.27 23.45 -1.13
N THR A 353 -30.10 23.99 -0.78
CA THR A 353 -29.97 24.94 0.33
C THR A 353 -30.75 26.22 0.06
N ARG A 354 -30.76 26.70 -1.19
CA ARG A 354 -31.61 27.83 -1.62
C ARG A 354 -33.08 27.54 -1.37
N SER A 355 -33.55 26.36 -1.74
CA SER A 355 -34.96 25.96 -1.59
C SER A 355 -35.40 25.94 -0.12
N ILE A 356 -34.51 25.51 0.78
CA ILE A 356 -34.74 25.58 2.24
C ILE A 356 -34.69 27.03 2.70
N THR A 357 -33.72 27.82 2.23
CA THR A 357 -33.54 29.23 2.60
C THR A 357 -34.76 30.08 2.25
N LEU A 358 -35.38 29.86 1.09
CA LEU A 358 -36.61 30.55 0.69
C LEU A 358 -37.76 30.27 1.67
N GLN A 359 -37.91 29.03 2.12
CA GLN A 359 -38.92 28.68 3.14
C GLN A 359 -38.62 29.37 4.49
N LEU A 360 -37.35 29.40 4.89
CA LEU A 360 -36.95 30.05 6.15
C LEU A 360 -37.13 31.57 6.09
N LYS A 361 -36.92 32.20 4.94
CA LYS A 361 -37.03 33.65 4.75
C LYS A 361 -38.42 34.18 5.05
N GLU A 362 -39.45 33.38 4.77
CA GLU A 362 -40.88 33.66 5.02
C GLU A 362 -41.34 33.26 6.43
N ALA A 363 -40.44 32.80 7.30
CA ALA A 363 -40.81 32.39 8.66
C ALA A 363 -41.05 33.60 9.58
N GLN A 364 -42.10 33.54 10.42
CA GLN A 364 -42.53 34.62 11.31
C GLN A 364 -41.42 35.18 12.22
N TYR A 365 -40.51 34.34 12.72
CA TYR A 365 -39.38 34.81 13.56
C TYR A 365 -38.32 35.56 12.76
N ILE A 366 -38.17 35.29 11.46
CA ILE A 366 -37.29 36.06 10.57
C ILE A 366 -37.93 37.42 10.27
N GLU A 367 -39.23 37.46 10.00
CA GLU A 367 -39.96 38.73 9.85
C GLU A 367 -39.86 39.60 11.10
N ALA A 368 -40.11 39.01 12.28
CA ALA A 368 -39.95 39.71 13.55
C ALA A 368 -38.52 40.24 13.73
N ALA A 369 -37.49 39.44 13.45
CA ALA A 369 -36.09 39.86 13.55
C ALA A 369 -35.78 41.05 12.61
N LYS A 370 -36.37 41.09 11.41
CA LYS A 370 -36.27 42.22 10.48
C LYS A 370 -36.97 43.47 11.05
N SER A 371 -38.18 43.33 11.61
CA SER A 371 -38.92 44.44 12.25
C SER A 371 -38.16 45.07 13.43
N PHE A 372 -37.35 44.28 14.14
CA PHE A 372 -36.44 44.77 15.19
C PHE A 372 -35.11 45.35 14.66
N GLY A 373 -34.96 45.52 13.35
CA GLY A 373 -33.77 46.14 12.73
C GLY A 373 -32.53 45.25 12.70
N SER A 374 -32.67 43.92 12.78
CA SER A 374 -31.52 43.01 12.67
C SER A 374 -30.89 43.09 11.28
N SER A 375 -29.56 43.19 11.22
CA SER A 375 -28.85 43.20 9.94
C SER A 375 -28.99 41.88 9.18
N PRO A 376 -28.95 41.90 7.83
CA PRO A 376 -28.96 40.69 6.99
C PRO A 376 -28.00 39.59 7.45
N TRP A 377 -26.75 39.96 7.75
CA TRP A 377 -25.73 39.02 8.20
C TRP A 377 -26.04 38.43 9.57
N ARG A 378 -26.60 39.23 10.49
CA ARG A 378 -27.07 38.72 11.78
C ARG A 378 -28.19 37.70 11.56
N ILE A 379 -29.12 37.97 10.63
CA ILE A 379 -30.20 37.04 10.31
C ILE A 379 -29.66 35.74 9.72
N ILE A 380 -28.76 35.83 8.74
CA ILE A 380 -28.14 34.67 8.09
C ILE A 380 -27.41 33.81 9.13
N PHE A 381 -26.44 34.36 9.86
CA PHE A 381 -25.58 33.56 10.73
C PHE A 381 -26.22 33.14 12.05
N ARG A 382 -27.18 33.91 12.58
CA ARG A 382 -27.79 33.64 13.89
C ARG A 382 -29.13 32.92 13.81
N HIS A 383 -29.86 33.03 12.69
CA HIS A 383 -31.18 32.45 12.56
C HIS A 383 -31.27 31.40 11.45
N MET A 384 -30.79 31.69 10.23
CA MET A 384 -30.97 30.78 9.09
C MET A 384 -29.93 29.66 9.07
N LEU A 385 -28.64 29.99 9.14
CA LEU A 385 -27.55 29.03 9.07
C LEU A 385 -27.69 27.93 10.13
N PRO A 386 -27.88 28.24 11.44
CA PRO A 386 -28.02 27.21 12.48
C PRO A 386 -29.16 26.22 12.22
N GLN A 387 -30.20 26.67 11.51
CA GLN A 387 -31.38 25.86 11.23
C GLN A 387 -31.17 24.91 10.06
N VAL A 388 -30.39 25.31 9.05
CA VAL A 388 -30.01 24.42 7.93
C VAL A 388 -28.81 23.53 8.26
N MET A 389 -27.98 23.90 9.26
CA MET A 389 -26.76 23.16 9.62
C MET A 389 -26.95 21.64 9.75
N PRO A 390 -28.01 21.08 10.38
CA PRO A 390 -28.17 19.63 10.47
C PRO A 390 -28.19 18.96 9.09
N PHE A 391 -28.95 19.53 8.14
CA PHE A 391 -29.03 19.04 6.77
C PHE A 391 -27.70 19.19 6.03
N ILE A 392 -27.03 20.34 6.19
CA ILE A 392 -25.73 20.62 5.57
C ILE A 392 -24.66 19.63 6.05
N VAL A 393 -24.62 19.33 7.35
CA VAL A 393 -23.68 18.36 7.92
C VAL A 393 -23.97 16.95 7.41
N ALA A 394 -25.24 16.56 7.32
CA ALA A 394 -25.60 15.26 6.74
C ALA A 394 -25.15 15.16 5.29
N GLN A 395 -25.35 16.19 4.47
CA GLN A 395 -24.90 16.19 3.08
C GLN A 395 -23.39 16.17 2.92
N MET A 396 -22.66 16.87 3.79
CA MET A 396 -21.20 16.78 3.81
C MET A 396 -20.72 15.33 3.98
N ILE A 397 -21.36 14.57 4.85
CA ILE A 397 -21.03 13.16 5.11
C ILE A 397 -21.36 12.30 3.88
N PHE A 398 -22.49 12.55 3.20
CA PHE A 398 -22.85 11.86 1.95
C PHE A 398 -21.90 12.14 0.79
N TYR A 399 -21.28 13.33 0.73
CA TYR A 399 -20.33 13.66 -0.31
C TYR A 399 -18.98 12.95 -0.18
N VAL A 400 -18.57 12.55 1.02
CA VAL A 400 -17.27 11.90 1.23
C VAL A 400 -17.13 10.63 0.39
N PRO A 401 -18.05 9.64 0.45
CA PRO A 401 -17.97 8.45 -0.36
C PRO A 401 -18.09 8.75 -1.87
N THR A 402 -18.89 9.75 -2.25
CA THR A 402 -19.00 10.18 -3.65
C THR A 402 -17.66 10.64 -4.22
N PHE A 403 -16.94 11.50 -3.51
CA PHE A 403 -15.64 12.00 -4.00
C PHE A 403 -14.54 10.96 -3.93
N ILE A 404 -14.57 10.05 -2.95
CA ILE A 404 -13.67 8.88 -2.92
C ILE A 404 -13.90 7.99 -4.14
N LEU A 405 -15.16 7.70 -4.49
CA LEU A 405 -15.49 6.88 -5.66
C LEU A 405 -15.11 7.56 -6.97
N LEU A 406 -15.32 8.87 -7.09
CA LEU A 406 -14.92 9.64 -8.27
C LEU A 406 -13.40 9.64 -8.44
N GLU A 407 -12.64 9.82 -7.37
CA GLU A 407 -11.19 9.71 -7.42
C GLU A 407 -10.75 8.30 -7.78
N ALA A 408 -11.31 7.27 -7.15
CA ALA A 408 -10.98 5.88 -7.45
C ALA A 408 -11.28 5.55 -8.93
N ALA A 409 -12.36 6.10 -9.51
CA ALA A 409 -12.69 5.95 -10.91
C ALA A 409 -11.66 6.66 -11.82
N LEU A 410 -11.25 7.89 -11.50
CA LEU A 410 -10.21 8.62 -12.24
C LEU A 410 -8.86 7.89 -12.17
N SER A 411 -8.49 7.43 -10.97
CA SER A 411 -7.29 6.62 -10.74
C SER A 411 -7.33 5.29 -11.47
N PHE A 412 -8.48 4.62 -11.51
CA PHE A 412 -8.70 3.40 -12.30
C PHE A 412 -8.51 3.62 -13.80
N LEU A 413 -8.87 4.81 -14.30
CA LEU A 413 -8.67 5.23 -15.69
C LEU A 413 -7.24 5.73 -15.97
N GLY A 414 -6.31 5.63 -15.00
CA GLY A 414 -4.92 6.06 -15.17
C GLY A 414 -4.69 7.57 -15.02
N LEU A 415 -5.66 8.32 -14.48
CA LEU A 415 -5.60 9.78 -14.30
C LEU A 415 -5.29 10.20 -12.86
N GLY A 416 -5.05 9.22 -11.98
CA GLY A 416 -4.64 9.46 -10.60
C GLY A 416 -3.22 10.00 -10.47
N ASP A 417 -2.90 10.57 -9.31
CA ASP A 417 -1.55 11.06 -9.02
C ASP A 417 -0.54 9.90 -8.93
N PRO A 418 0.40 9.73 -9.87
CA PRO A 418 1.26 8.56 -9.91
C PRO A 418 2.22 8.47 -8.72
N SER A 419 2.36 9.52 -7.91
CA SER A 419 3.33 9.55 -6.82
C SER A 419 2.88 8.89 -5.53
N LEU A 420 1.57 8.74 -5.31
CA LEU A 420 0.98 8.20 -4.10
C LEU A 420 0.08 7.03 -4.45
N PRO A 421 0.24 5.86 -3.81
CA PRO A 421 -0.68 4.75 -4.03
C PRO A 421 -2.09 5.14 -3.59
N THR A 422 -3.07 4.86 -4.45
CA THR A 422 -4.50 4.88 -4.11
C THR A 422 -5.12 3.52 -4.39
N TRP A 423 -6.24 3.22 -3.75
CA TRP A 423 -6.96 1.97 -4.03
C TRP A 423 -7.44 1.89 -5.49
N GLY A 424 -7.80 3.03 -6.09
CA GLY A 424 -8.12 3.11 -7.52
C GLY A 424 -6.95 2.75 -8.43
N GLN A 425 -5.73 3.21 -8.10
CA GLN A 425 -4.52 2.84 -8.85
C GLN A 425 -4.14 1.38 -8.69
N MET A 426 -4.33 0.80 -7.51
CA MET A 426 -4.08 -0.63 -7.31
C MET A 426 -5.01 -1.47 -8.21
N LEU A 427 -6.27 -1.05 -8.34
CA LEU A 427 -7.23 -1.66 -9.26
C LEU A 427 -6.84 -1.44 -10.73
N GLU A 428 -6.38 -0.23 -11.11
CA GLU A 428 -5.85 0.07 -12.45
C GLU A 428 -4.71 -0.88 -12.82
N LEU A 429 -3.72 -0.99 -11.93
CA LEU A 429 -2.54 -1.80 -12.15
C LEU A 429 -2.90 -3.28 -12.24
N GLY A 430 -3.80 -3.76 -11.38
CA GLY A 430 -4.30 -5.13 -11.45
C GLY A 430 -5.05 -5.39 -12.77
N PHE A 431 -5.92 -4.47 -13.19
CA PHE A 431 -6.66 -4.57 -14.45
C PHE A 431 -5.71 -4.58 -15.66
N ARG A 432 -4.78 -3.63 -15.73
CA ARG A 432 -3.82 -3.50 -16.84
C ARG A 432 -2.88 -4.69 -16.97
N ASN A 433 -2.51 -5.31 -15.85
CA ASN A 433 -1.65 -6.50 -15.84
C ASN A 433 -2.44 -7.82 -15.92
N GLY A 434 -3.74 -7.78 -16.18
CA GLY A 434 -4.56 -8.97 -16.37
C GLY A 434 -4.77 -9.81 -15.11
N ALA A 435 -4.67 -9.21 -13.91
CA ALA A 435 -4.79 -9.90 -12.63
C ALA A 435 -6.06 -10.77 -12.53
N ILE A 436 -7.18 -10.29 -13.08
CA ILE A 436 -8.45 -11.03 -13.11
C ILE A 436 -8.32 -12.31 -13.94
N TYR A 437 -7.71 -12.22 -15.13
CA TYR A 437 -7.53 -13.36 -16.04
C TYR A 437 -6.49 -14.37 -15.52
N LEU A 438 -5.50 -13.88 -14.78
CA LEU A 438 -4.44 -14.70 -14.16
C LEU A 438 -4.85 -15.28 -12.79
N GLY A 439 -6.06 -14.97 -12.30
CA GLY A 439 -6.54 -15.46 -10.99
C GLY A 439 -5.87 -14.80 -9.77
N LEU A 440 -5.22 -13.64 -9.94
CA LEU A 440 -4.55 -12.87 -8.88
C LEU A 440 -5.57 -12.08 -8.05
N TRP A 441 -6.57 -12.77 -7.50
CA TRP A 441 -7.70 -12.17 -6.79
C TRP A 441 -7.27 -11.31 -5.60
N TRP A 442 -6.15 -11.64 -4.95
CA TRP A 442 -5.61 -10.90 -3.80
C TRP A 442 -5.11 -9.50 -4.17
N TRP A 443 -4.86 -9.23 -5.45
CA TRP A 443 -4.54 -7.88 -5.91
C TRP A 443 -5.79 -7.00 -6.06
N ILE A 444 -6.92 -7.59 -6.48
CA ILE A 444 -8.14 -6.86 -6.83
C ILE A 444 -9.09 -6.70 -5.64
N ILE A 445 -9.32 -7.78 -4.89
CA ILE A 445 -10.33 -7.80 -3.84
C ILE A 445 -10.00 -6.82 -2.70
N PRO A 446 -8.78 -6.78 -2.13
CA PRO A 446 -8.50 -5.89 -1.01
C PRO A 446 -8.72 -4.39 -1.28
N PRO A 447 -8.18 -3.76 -2.35
CA PRO A 447 -8.45 -2.35 -2.60
C PRO A 447 -9.94 -2.09 -2.89
N GLY A 448 -10.63 -3.00 -3.59
CA GLY A 448 -12.08 -2.91 -3.81
C GLY A 448 -12.89 -2.94 -2.51
N VAL A 449 -12.56 -3.86 -1.60
CA VAL A 449 -13.19 -3.97 -0.28
C VAL A 449 -12.93 -2.72 0.55
N MET A 450 -11.75 -2.10 0.48
CA MET A 450 -11.47 -0.86 1.21
C MET A 450 -12.30 0.33 0.72
N ILE A 451 -12.51 0.45 -0.60
CA ILE A 451 -13.41 1.46 -1.18
C ILE A 451 -14.84 1.25 -0.65
N VAL A 452 -15.34 0.01 -0.70
CA VAL A 452 -16.69 -0.35 -0.22
C VAL A 452 -16.82 -0.11 1.28
N LEU A 453 -15.86 -0.56 2.09
CA LEU A 453 -15.86 -0.41 3.54
C LEU A 453 -15.85 1.05 3.95
N THR A 454 -15.05 1.87 3.28
CA THR A 454 -15.00 3.32 3.51
C THR A 454 -16.34 3.95 3.13
N ALA A 455 -16.88 3.63 1.96
CA ALA A 455 -18.17 4.18 1.55
C ALA A 455 -19.30 3.78 2.50
N PHE A 456 -19.34 2.51 2.89
CA PHE A 456 -20.28 1.97 3.86
C PHE A 456 -20.18 2.68 5.22
N THR A 457 -18.97 2.96 5.69
CA THR A 457 -18.73 3.70 6.94
C THR A 457 -19.40 5.07 6.93
N PHE A 458 -19.19 5.87 5.88
CA PHE A 458 -19.80 7.19 5.77
C PHE A 458 -21.32 7.12 5.57
N VAL A 459 -21.82 6.11 4.85
CA VAL A 459 -23.28 5.88 4.71
C VAL A 459 -23.92 5.57 6.06
N LEU A 460 -23.32 4.71 6.91
CA LEU A 460 -23.85 4.42 8.25
C LEU A 460 -23.93 5.68 9.12
N ILE A 461 -22.91 6.54 9.06
CA ILE A 461 -22.89 7.82 9.77
C ILE A 461 -23.99 8.73 9.22
N ALA A 462 -24.17 8.80 7.90
CA ALA A 462 -25.19 9.63 7.27
C ALA A 462 -26.61 9.18 7.63
N LEU A 463 -26.88 7.87 7.63
CA LEU A 463 -28.15 7.30 8.10
C LEU A 463 -28.39 7.60 9.59
N GLY A 464 -27.34 7.54 10.41
CA GLY A 464 -27.37 7.95 11.81
C GLY A 464 -27.75 9.42 12.02
N MET A 465 -27.46 10.29 11.04
CA MET A 465 -27.81 11.71 11.06
C MET A 465 -29.26 11.96 10.66
N GLU A 466 -29.95 11.06 9.95
CA GLU A 466 -31.31 11.30 9.47
C GLU A 466 -32.32 11.64 10.58
N PRO A 467 -32.36 10.95 11.75
CA PRO A 467 -33.27 11.32 12.84
C PRO A 467 -32.90 12.64 13.53
N VAL A 468 -31.64 13.07 13.38
CA VAL A 468 -31.17 14.38 13.85
C VAL A 468 -31.71 15.48 12.94
N VAL A 469 -31.68 15.26 11.63
CA VAL A 469 -32.17 16.19 10.60
C VAL A 469 -33.70 16.23 10.52
N ASN A 470 -34.36 15.07 10.59
CA ASN A 470 -35.81 14.94 10.52
C ASN A 470 -36.39 14.36 11.82
N PRO A 471 -36.91 15.21 12.73
CA PRO A 471 -37.45 14.77 14.02
C PRO A 471 -38.65 13.81 13.92
N ARG A 472 -39.35 13.77 12.78
CA ARG A 472 -40.49 12.86 12.58
C ARG A 472 -40.07 11.38 12.56
N LEU A 473 -38.79 11.10 12.34
CA LEU A 473 -38.23 9.74 12.35
C LEU A 473 -37.88 9.24 13.76
N ARG A 474 -38.10 10.06 14.81
CA ARG A 474 -37.79 9.68 16.21
C ARG A 474 -38.90 8.88 16.90
N THR A 475 -40.09 8.80 16.29
CA THR A 475 -41.31 8.20 16.88
C THR A 475 -41.69 6.85 16.27
N GLY A 476 -40.76 6.18 15.57
CA GLY A 476 -40.96 4.87 14.95
C GLY A 476 -40.21 3.76 15.66
#